data_AF-A0A516PWY4-F1
#
_entry.id   AF-A0A516PWY4-F1
#
_cell.length_a   1.000
_cell.length_b   1.000
_cell.length_c   1.000
_cell.angle_alpha   90.00
_cell.angle_beta   90.00
_cell.angle_gamma   90.00
#
_symmetry.space_group_name_H-M   'P 1'
#
loop_
_entity.id
_entity.type
_entity.pdbx_description
1 polymer ?
#
loop_
_entity_poly.entity_id
_entity_poly.type
_entity_poly.pdbx_seq_one_letter_code
_entity_poly.pdbx_strand_id
1 'polypeptide(L)'
;MTTPHSACLHESGGFPYRGQWPTDGWLGVQLAPFQLLAGGERTFEDHDHGWHLGFADRLVQADPELFRRTRRLIVDTGSARSIDDGIAWWTELTARGGEGMVVKPYPNLIRSKDGLVQPGLKVRGREYLRLIYGPDYLEPAELARLKQRRLGHKQSLALREYALGLESLRRLVTGKPLWRIHEAVVAVLALESDPVDPRL
;
A
#
# COMPACT_ATOMS: atom_id res chain seq x y z
N MET A 1 9.89 4.66 -24.54
CA MET A 1 9.90 4.38 -23.08
C MET A 1 8.96 3.22 -22.84
N THR A 2 9.51 2.03 -22.61
CA THR A 2 8.77 0.80 -22.28
C THR A 2 8.10 0.99 -20.93
N THR A 3 6.78 0.86 -20.88
CA THR A 3 6.04 0.80 -19.62
C THR A 3 6.59 -0.41 -18.84
N PRO A 4 7.03 -0.26 -17.58
CA PRO A 4 7.49 -1.40 -16.82
C PRO A 4 6.32 -2.36 -16.64
N HIS A 5 6.48 -3.57 -17.16
CA HIS A 5 5.47 -4.62 -17.06
C HIS A 5 5.44 -5.26 -15.67
N SER A 6 6.37 -4.92 -14.76
CA SER A 6 6.46 -5.55 -13.45
C SER A 6 5.75 -4.77 -12.34
N ALA A 7 4.97 -5.48 -11.53
CA ALA A 7 4.37 -5.00 -10.28
C ALA A 7 4.90 -5.80 -9.08
N CYS A 8 4.94 -5.16 -7.91
CA CYS A 8 5.19 -5.84 -6.64
C CYS A 8 3.88 -5.94 -5.85
N LEU A 9 3.51 -7.17 -5.47
CA LEU A 9 2.40 -7.44 -4.57
C LEU A 9 2.94 -7.44 -3.15
N HIS A 10 2.38 -6.62 -2.27
CA HIS A 10 2.66 -6.63 -0.84
C HIS A 10 1.44 -7.24 -0.14
N GLU A 11 1.64 -8.15 0.81
CA GLU A 11 0.57 -8.53 1.73
C GLU A 11 0.09 -7.29 2.48
N SER A 12 -1.22 -6.98 2.40
CA SER A 12 -1.84 -6.02 3.30
C SER A 12 -2.17 -6.74 4.60
N GLY A 13 -1.75 -6.20 5.74
CA GLY A 13 -1.84 -6.86 7.04
C GLY A 13 -3.19 -7.55 7.27
N GLY A 14 -3.17 -8.86 7.43
CA GLY A 14 -4.33 -9.65 7.83
C GLY A 14 -4.06 -10.29 9.18
N PHE A 15 -4.96 -10.04 10.13
CA PHE A 15 -5.10 -10.83 11.34
C PHE A 15 -6.52 -11.43 11.32
N PRO A 16 -6.68 -12.73 11.58
CA PRO A 16 -7.94 -13.44 11.35
C PRO A 16 -9.03 -12.92 12.29
N TYR A 17 -10.17 -12.43 11.78
CA TYR A 17 -11.50 -12.08 12.38
C TYR A 17 -11.57 -11.38 13.76
N ARG A 18 -10.46 -11.23 14.47
CA ARG A 18 -10.27 -10.67 15.80
C ARG A 18 -9.04 -9.79 15.71
N GLY A 19 -9.18 -8.59 15.14
CA GLY A 19 -8.14 -7.54 15.16
C GLY A 19 -7.81 -7.04 16.57
N GLN A 20 -8.17 -7.79 17.61
CA GLN A 20 -7.90 -7.54 19.01
C GLN A 20 -7.33 -8.84 19.57
N TRP A 21 -6.01 -8.85 19.76
CA TRP A 21 -5.35 -9.79 20.65
C TRP A 21 -4.76 -8.99 21.81
N PRO A 22 -4.88 -9.48 23.05
CA PRO A 22 -4.19 -8.85 24.17
C PRO A 22 -2.68 -8.85 23.87
N THR A 23 -2.08 -7.66 23.93
CA THR A 23 -0.62 -7.51 23.91
C THR A 23 -0.15 -7.35 25.34
N ASP A 24 0.99 -7.98 25.67
CA ASP A 24 1.68 -7.67 26.92
C ASP A 24 2.51 -6.39 26.73
N GLY A 25 1.85 -5.24 26.88
CA GLY A 25 2.46 -3.95 26.57
C GLY A 25 2.99 -3.90 25.13
N TRP A 26 4.26 -3.52 24.96
CA TRP A 26 4.95 -3.44 23.67
C TRP A 26 5.44 -4.80 23.14
N LEU A 27 5.54 -5.84 24.00
CA LEU A 27 6.04 -7.17 23.61
C LEU A 27 5.10 -7.91 22.65
N GLY A 28 3.82 -7.51 22.58
CA GLY A 28 2.86 -8.06 21.62
C GLY A 28 2.78 -7.32 20.29
N VAL A 29 3.59 -6.28 20.08
CA VAL A 29 3.55 -5.45 18.86
C VAL A 29 4.60 -5.92 17.86
N GLN A 30 4.19 -6.17 16.63
CA GLN A 30 5.09 -6.45 15.51
C GLN A 30 4.96 -5.40 14.41
N LEU A 31 6.10 -4.96 13.88
CA LEU A 31 6.20 -3.98 12.81
C LEU A 31 6.44 -4.68 11.48
N ALA A 32 5.72 -4.26 10.43
CA ALA A 32 5.88 -4.76 9.07
C ALA A 32 6.38 -3.63 8.13
N PRO A 33 7.69 -3.30 8.12
CA PRO A 33 8.22 -2.28 7.23
C PRO A 33 8.02 -2.68 5.76
N PHE A 34 7.69 -1.70 4.93
CA PHE A 34 7.50 -1.92 3.48
C PHE A 34 8.16 -0.84 2.61
N GLN A 35 8.64 0.26 3.20
CA GLN A 35 9.36 1.31 2.49
C GLN A 35 10.28 2.08 3.43
N LEU A 36 11.51 2.32 2.97
CA LEU A 36 12.41 3.29 3.55
C LEU A 36 12.25 4.60 2.77
N LEU A 37 11.77 5.66 3.42
CA LEU A 37 11.35 6.88 2.73
C LEU A 37 12.50 7.86 2.49
N ALA A 38 13.36 8.06 3.49
CA ALA A 38 14.47 9.00 3.46
C ALA A 38 15.59 8.59 4.43
N GLY A 39 16.79 9.09 4.22
CA GLY A 39 17.95 8.88 5.07
C GLY A 39 19.11 9.79 4.67
N GLY A 40 19.74 10.44 5.67
CA GLY A 40 20.72 11.48 5.42
C GLY A 40 20.12 12.61 4.58
N GLU A 41 20.78 12.96 3.47
CA GLU A 41 20.38 14.03 2.56
C GLU A 41 19.58 13.52 1.34
N ARG A 42 19.01 12.31 1.41
CA ARG A 42 18.33 11.67 0.28
C ARG A 42 16.97 11.11 0.62
N THR A 43 16.07 11.18 -0.35
CA THR A 43 14.84 10.38 -0.40
C THR A 43 15.06 9.18 -1.32
N PHE A 44 14.23 8.15 -1.21
CA PHE A 44 14.45 6.85 -1.89
C PHE A 44 13.29 6.43 -2.80
N GLU A 45 12.45 7.36 -3.24
CA GLU A 45 11.35 7.07 -4.17
C GLU A 45 11.82 6.64 -5.58
N ASP A 46 13.11 6.82 -5.87
CA ASP A 46 13.81 6.40 -7.09
C ASP A 46 14.34 4.96 -7.03
N HIS A 47 14.27 4.31 -5.86
CA HIS A 47 14.63 2.91 -5.70
C HIS A 47 13.41 2.01 -5.86
N ASP A 48 13.60 0.85 -6.47
CA ASP A 48 12.53 -0.13 -6.66
C ASP A 48 12.04 -0.75 -5.35
N HIS A 49 10.83 -1.32 -5.36
CA HIS A 49 10.26 -1.95 -4.17
C HIS A 49 11.06 -3.16 -3.67
N GLY A 50 11.84 -3.83 -4.53
CA GLY A 50 12.76 -4.90 -4.12
C GLY A 50 13.86 -4.39 -3.20
N TRP A 51 14.47 -3.25 -3.52
CA TRP A 51 15.45 -2.57 -2.68
C TRP A 51 14.88 -2.22 -1.30
N HIS A 52 13.71 -1.57 -1.27
CA HIS A 52 13.04 -1.20 -0.02
C HIS A 52 12.72 -2.41 0.87
N LEU A 53 12.24 -3.48 0.25
CA LEU A 53 11.87 -4.70 0.96
C LEU A 53 13.11 -5.51 1.39
N GLY A 54 14.25 -5.33 0.72
CA GLY A 54 15.55 -5.80 1.18
C GLY A 54 15.99 -5.13 2.49
N PHE A 55 15.71 -3.83 2.68
CA PHE A 55 15.92 -3.17 3.97
C PHE A 55 14.99 -3.71 5.06
N ALA A 56 13.72 -3.94 4.74
CA ALA A 56 12.78 -4.57 5.67
C ALA A 56 13.25 -5.96 6.10
N ASP A 57 13.79 -6.76 5.18
CA ASP A 57 14.34 -8.09 5.51
C ASP A 57 15.54 -8.01 6.47
N ARG A 58 16.41 -7.00 6.32
CA ARG A 58 17.52 -6.78 7.24
C ARG A 58 17.04 -6.43 8.65
N LEU A 59 15.95 -5.67 8.78
CA LEU A 59 15.34 -5.39 10.08
C LEU A 59 14.79 -6.67 10.73
N VAL A 60 14.10 -7.51 9.95
CA VAL A 60 13.62 -8.83 10.42
C VAL A 60 14.77 -9.74 10.86
N GLN A 61 15.90 -9.72 10.15
CA GLN A 61 17.08 -10.48 10.55
C GLN A 61 17.72 -9.96 11.84
N ALA A 62 17.70 -8.65 12.06
CA ALA A 62 18.29 -8.01 13.23
C ALA A 62 17.43 -8.21 14.50
N ASP A 63 16.10 -8.16 14.35
CA ASP A 63 15.16 -8.35 15.45
C ASP A 63 13.86 -9.01 14.93
N PRO A 64 13.83 -10.35 14.87
CA PRO A 64 12.67 -11.09 14.37
C PRO A 64 11.49 -11.12 15.35
N GLU A 65 11.68 -10.70 16.60
CA GLU A 65 10.59 -10.57 17.58
C GLU A 65 9.78 -9.31 17.28
N LEU A 66 10.46 -8.18 17.05
CA LEU A 66 9.84 -6.90 16.75
C LEU A 66 9.40 -6.76 15.29
N PHE A 67 10.18 -7.26 14.32
CA PHE A 67 9.89 -7.08 12.91
C PHE A 67 9.36 -8.34 12.24
N ARG A 68 8.22 -8.21 11.57
CA ARG A 68 7.64 -9.25 10.71
C ARG A 68 7.94 -8.97 9.24
N ARG A 69 8.18 -10.05 8.49
CA ARG A 69 8.37 -9.99 7.04
C ARG A 69 7.09 -9.54 6.34
N THR A 70 7.20 -8.52 5.49
CA THR A 70 6.17 -8.19 4.50
C THR A 70 6.25 -9.19 3.35
N ARG A 71 5.33 -10.18 3.32
CA ARG A 71 5.26 -11.15 2.23
C ARG A 71 5.00 -10.43 0.90
N ARG A 72 5.60 -10.95 -0.17
CA ARG A 72 5.57 -10.30 -1.48
C ARG A 72 5.76 -11.26 -2.64
N LEU A 73 5.31 -10.83 -3.81
CA LEU A 73 5.52 -11.50 -5.09
C LEU A 73 5.73 -10.44 -6.19
N ILE A 74 6.69 -10.66 -7.08
CA ILE A 74 6.87 -9.84 -8.28
C ILE A 74 6.07 -10.48 -9.40
N VAL A 75 5.24 -9.69 -10.08
CA VAL A 75 4.38 -10.13 -11.18
C VAL A 75 4.75 -9.36 -12.44
N ASP A 76 5.07 -10.08 -13.51
CA ASP A 76 5.16 -9.53 -14.86
C ASP A 76 3.78 -9.54 -15.54
N THR A 77 3.18 -8.36 -15.64
CA THR A 77 1.88 -8.12 -16.30
C THR A 77 1.89 -8.32 -17.81
N GLY A 78 3.06 -8.49 -18.44
CA GLY A 78 3.17 -8.94 -19.84
C GLY A 78 3.10 -10.46 -20.00
N SER A 79 3.18 -11.22 -18.90
CA SER A 79 3.23 -12.68 -18.89
C SER A 79 1.96 -13.27 -18.26
N ALA A 80 1.15 -13.96 -19.06
CA ALA A 80 -0.06 -14.64 -18.58
C ALA A 80 0.23 -15.60 -17.42
N ARG A 81 1.31 -16.38 -17.52
CA ARG A 81 1.75 -17.28 -16.45
C ARG A 81 2.08 -16.54 -15.16
N SER A 82 2.79 -15.41 -15.24
CA SER A 82 3.15 -14.64 -14.04
C SER A 82 1.92 -14.00 -13.39
N ILE A 83 0.92 -13.62 -14.18
CA ILE A 83 -0.38 -13.15 -13.70
C ILE A 83 -1.11 -14.27 -12.96
N ASP A 84 -1.16 -15.47 -13.55
CA ASP A 84 -1.79 -16.65 -12.92
C ASP A 84 -1.13 -16.99 -11.58
N ASP A 85 0.20 -16.95 -11.51
CA ASP A 85 0.95 -17.15 -10.26
C ASP A 85 0.57 -16.08 -9.20
N GLY A 86 0.38 -14.82 -9.63
CA GLY A 86 -0.07 -13.74 -8.77
C GLY A 86 -1.49 -13.91 -8.24
N ILE A 87 -2.41 -14.37 -9.09
CA ILE A 87 -3.79 -14.69 -8.71
C ILE A 87 -3.82 -15.86 -7.71
N ALA A 88 -3.06 -16.92 -7.98
CA ALA A 88 -2.98 -18.09 -7.11
C ALA A 88 -2.44 -17.69 -5.72
N TRP A 89 -1.36 -16.91 -5.68
CA TRP A 89 -0.77 -16.41 -4.43
C TRP A 89 -1.76 -15.57 -3.62
N TRP A 90 -2.48 -14.64 -4.25
CA TRP A 90 -3.48 -13.81 -3.58
C TRP A 90 -4.67 -14.64 -3.08
N THR A 91 -5.10 -15.63 -3.86
CA THR A 91 -6.20 -16.54 -3.49
C THR A 91 -5.82 -17.35 -2.26
N GLU A 92 -4.60 -17.91 -2.22
CA GLU A 92 -4.09 -18.64 -1.05
C GLU A 92 -3.98 -17.73 0.19
N LEU A 93 -3.42 -16.53 0.02
CA LEU A 93 -3.26 -15.56 1.10
C LEU A 93 -4.61 -15.22 1.75
N THR A 94 -5.61 -14.90 0.93
CA THR A 94 -6.93 -14.48 1.41
C THR A 94 -7.74 -15.65 1.97
N ALA A 95 -7.58 -16.87 1.42
CA ALA A 95 -8.18 -18.08 1.97
C ALA A 95 -7.69 -18.42 3.39
N ARG A 96 -6.47 -18.00 3.75
CA ARG A 96 -5.89 -18.15 5.09
C ARG A 96 -6.27 -17.02 6.07
N GLY A 97 -7.20 -16.15 5.69
CA GLY A 97 -7.65 -15.02 6.51
C GLY A 97 -6.83 -13.73 6.33
N GLY A 98 -5.95 -13.67 5.32
CA GLY A 98 -5.28 -12.43 4.92
C GLY A 98 -6.29 -11.38 4.42
N GLU A 99 -6.05 -10.10 4.74
CA GLU A 99 -6.91 -9.00 4.24
C GLU A 99 -6.91 -8.94 2.71
N GLY A 100 -5.75 -9.19 2.09
CA GLY A 100 -5.54 -9.03 0.66
C GLY A 100 -4.12 -8.58 0.34
N MET A 101 -3.98 -7.80 -0.73
CA MET A 101 -2.68 -7.29 -1.18
C MET A 101 -2.73 -5.82 -1.58
N VAL A 102 -1.56 -5.20 -1.66
CA VAL A 102 -1.32 -3.92 -2.33
C VAL A 102 -0.45 -4.17 -3.55
N VAL A 103 -0.97 -3.86 -4.73
CA VAL A 103 -0.25 -3.93 -6.01
C VAL A 103 0.46 -2.61 -6.23
N LYS A 104 1.77 -2.62 -6.43
CA LYS A 104 2.57 -1.40 -6.64
C LYS A 104 3.41 -1.50 -7.92
N PRO A 105 3.66 -0.40 -8.66
CA PRO A 105 4.61 -0.42 -9.76
C PRO A 105 6.01 -0.79 -9.25
N TYR A 106 6.68 -1.79 -9.83
CA TYR A 106 7.94 -2.29 -9.25
C TYR A 106 9.03 -1.21 -9.11
N PRO A 107 9.26 -0.32 -10.11
CA PRO A 107 10.16 0.83 -9.99
C PRO A 107 9.78 1.92 -8.98
N ASN A 108 8.72 1.75 -8.18
CA ASN A 108 8.23 2.73 -7.20
C ASN A 108 7.65 4.00 -7.86
N LEU A 109 8.32 5.16 -7.78
CA LEU A 109 7.80 6.40 -8.37
C LEU A 109 7.83 6.34 -9.90
N ILE A 110 6.65 6.28 -10.52
CA ILE A 110 6.51 6.31 -11.99
C ILE A 110 5.60 7.45 -12.43
N ARG A 111 6.02 8.11 -13.52
CA ARG A 111 5.17 9.02 -14.29
C ARG A 111 4.92 8.42 -15.67
N SER A 112 3.66 8.45 -16.09
CA SER A 112 3.23 8.16 -17.44
C SER A 112 3.06 9.47 -18.24
N LYS A 113 2.73 9.36 -19.53
CA LYS A 113 2.33 10.51 -20.35
C LYS A 113 1.15 11.30 -19.77
N ASP A 114 0.29 10.61 -19.00
CA ASP A 114 -0.94 11.17 -18.43
C ASP A 114 -0.72 11.67 -16.98
N GLY A 115 0.52 11.64 -16.49
CA GLY A 115 0.91 12.12 -15.16
C GLY A 115 1.35 11.01 -14.20
N LEU A 116 1.21 11.29 -12.90
CA LEU A 116 1.66 10.41 -11.82
C LEU A 116 0.83 9.11 -11.78
N VAL A 117 1.51 7.96 -11.76
CA VAL A 117 0.86 6.65 -11.63
C VAL A 117 0.52 6.39 -10.16
N GLN A 118 -0.58 5.68 -9.90
CA GLN A 118 -0.97 5.29 -8.55
C GLN A 118 0.18 4.53 -7.85
N PRO A 119 0.61 4.97 -6.65
CA PRO A 119 1.73 4.34 -5.94
C PRO A 119 1.36 2.97 -5.34
N GLY A 120 0.06 2.68 -5.20
CA GLY A 120 -0.42 1.39 -4.75
C GLY A 120 -1.92 1.22 -4.96
N LEU A 121 -2.33 0.01 -5.37
CA LEU A 121 -3.72 -0.38 -5.50
C LEU A 121 -4.04 -1.49 -4.51
N LYS A 122 -4.99 -1.24 -3.61
CA LYS A 122 -5.44 -2.22 -2.62
C LYS A 122 -6.45 -3.19 -3.23
N VAL A 123 -6.17 -4.49 -3.13
CA VAL A 123 -7.00 -5.60 -3.61
C VAL A 123 -7.33 -6.52 -2.43
N ARG A 124 -8.50 -6.32 -1.84
CA ARG A 124 -8.98 -7.01 -0.63
C ARG A 124 -9.67 -8.33 -0.96
N GLY A 125 -9.44 -9.34 -0.13
CA GLY A 125 -10.07 -10.65 -0.18
C GLY A 125 -11.58 -10.59 0.03
N ARG A 126 -12.29 -11.58 -0.54
CA ARG A 126 -13.75 -11.70 -0.47
C ARG A 126 -14.27 -11.68 0.97
N GLU A 127 -13.71 -12.54 1.83
CA GLU A 127 -14.18 -12.64 3.21
C GLU A 127 -13.89 -11.38 4.03
N TYR A 128 -12.75 -10.73 3.80
CA TYR A 128 -12.44 -9.44 4.42
C TYR A 128 -13.42 -8.34 4.03
N LEU A 129 -13.85 -8.31 2.76
CA LEU A 129 -14.80 -7.31 2.28
C LEU A 129 -16.18 -7.38 2.94
N ARG A 130 -16.55 -8.50 3.59
CA ARG A 130 -17.77 -8.56 4.41
C ARG A 130 -17.72 -7.61 5.61
N LEU A 131 -16.54 -7.37 6.17
CA LEU A 131 -16.35 -6.42 7.27
C LEU A 131 -16.60 -4.98 6.82
N ILE A 132 -16.39 -4.70 5.53
CA ILE A 132 -16.46 -3.36 4.95
C ILE A 132 -17.84 -3.07 4.36
N TYR A 133 -18.42 -4.05 3.66
CA TYR A 133 -19.65 -3.88 2.90
C TYR A 133 -20.88 -4.57 3.50
N GLY A 134 -20.71 -5.31 4.60
CA GLY A 134 -21.77 -6.10 5.22
C GLY A 134 -21.73 -7.58 4.84
N PRO A 135 -22.34 -8.47 5.64
CA PRO A 135 -22.31 -9.92 5.40
C PRO A 135 -23.02 -10.34 4.10
N ASP A 136 -23.98 -9.54 3.64
CA ASP A 136 -24.87 -9.72 2.49
C ASP A 136 -24.36 -9.07 1.20
N TYR A 137 -23.16 -8.47 1.19
CA TYR A 137 -22.65 -7.69 0.05
C TYR A 137 -22.50 -8.48 -1.27
N LEU A 138 -22.57 -9.81 -1.20
CA LEU A 138 -22.49 -10.71 -2.35
C LEU A 138 -23.85 -11.05 -2.97
N GLU A 139 -24.95 -10.65 -2.33
CA GLU A 139 -26.28 -10.79 -2.91
C GLU A 139 -26.31 -10.08 -4.28
N PRO A 140 -26.90 -10.69 -5.33
CA PRO A 140 -26.77 -10.19 -6.70
C PRO A 140 -27.13 -8.71 -6.88
N ALA A 141 -28.18 -8.26 -6.20
CA ALA A 141 -28.62 -6.86 -6.22
C ALA A 141 -27.59 -5.91 -5.57
N GLU A 142 -27.07 -6.27 -4.39
CA GLU A 142 -26.07 -5.46 -3.69
C GLU A 142 -24.73 -5.44 -4.43
N LEU A 143 -24.29 -6.59 -4.94
CA LEU A 143 -23.07 -6.68 -5.72
C LEU A 143 -23.16 -5.85 -7.02
N ALA A 144 -24.31 -5.89 -7.71
CA ALA A 144 -24.54 -5.07 -8.90
C ALA A 144 -24.46 -3.57 -8.59
N ARG A 145 -25.04 -3.14 -7.46
CA ARG A 145 -24.97 -1.76 -6.97
C ARG A 145 -23.53 -1.35 -6.62
N LEU A 146 -22.81 -2.19 -5.88
CA LEU A 146 -21.43 -1.91 -5.45
C LEU A 146 -20.44 -1.82 -6.62
N LYS A 147 -20.69 -2.53 -7.73
CA LYS A 147 -19.89 -2.43 -8.95
C LYS A 147 -19.98 -1.04 -9.62
N GLN A 148 -21.02 -0.26 -9.34
CA GLN A 148 -21.21 1.09 -9.90
C GLN A 148 -20.45 2.20 -9.12
N ARG A 149 -19.56 1.82 -8.19
CA ARG A 149 -18.79 2.78 -7.37
C ARG A 149 -17.85 3.65 -8.22
N ARG A 150 -17.72 4.93 -7.85
CA ARG A 150 -16.84 5.89 -8.50
C ARG A 150 -15.52 5.99 -7.74
N LEU A 151 -14.42 5.55 -8.37
CA LEU A 151 -13.08 5.55 -7.75
C LEU A 151 -12.28 6.82 -8.04
N GLY A 152 -12.68 7.62 -9.04
CA GLY A 152 -11.86 8.71 -9.57
C GLY A 152 -11.50 9.79 -8.54
N HIS A 153 -12.43 10.16 -7.66
CA HIS A 153 -12.16 11.16 -6.63
C HIS A 153 -11.11 10.68 -5.62
N LYS A 154 -11.25 9.44 -5.11
CA LYS A 154 -10.27 8.83 -4.20
C LYS A 154 -8.91 8.64 -4.86
N GLN A 155 -8.90 8.21 -6.13
CA GLN A 155 -7.67 8.09 -6.91
C GLN A 155 -6.95 9.44 -7.06
N SER A 156 -7.70 10.52 -7.30
CA SER A 156 -7.14 11.87 -7.38
C SER A 156 -6.59 12.36 -6.04
N LEU A 157 -7.29 12.11 -4.93
CA LEU A 157 -6.82 12.43 -3.58
C LEU A 157 -5.51 11.70 -3.26
N ALA A 158 -5.47 10.38 -3.45
CA ALA A 158 -4.28 9.56 -3.20
C ALA A 158 -3.04 10.05 -3.98
N LEU A 159 -3.20 10.51 -5.23
CA LEU A 159 -2.09 11.08 -6.00
C LEU A 159 -1.61 12.42 -5.47
N ARG A 160 -2.52 13.28 -4.99
CA ARG A 160 -2.19 14.58 -4.41
C ARG A 160 -1.49 14.42 -3.06
N GLU A 161 -2.02 13.56 -2.20
CA GLU A 161 -1.40 13.18 -0.92
C GLU A 161 -0.01 12.58 -1.14
N TYR A 162 0.13 11.66 -2.10
CA TYR A 162 1.44 11.08 -2.43
C TYR A 162 2.44 12.13 -2.90
N ALA A 163 2.03 13.05 -3.79
CA ALA A 163 2.90 14.13 -4.25
C ALA A 163 3.32 15.07 -3.11
N LEU A 164 2.41 15.43 -2.20
CA LEU A 164 2.70 16.24 -1.02
C LEU A 164 3.62 15.51 -0.03
N GLY A 165 3.41 14.21 0.16
CA GLY A 165 4.28 13.35 0.96
C GLY A 165 5.71 13.38 0.45
N LEU A 166 5.92 13.15 -0.85
CA LEU A 166 7.25 13.24 -1.47
C LEU A 166 7.86 14.64 -1.34
N GLU A 167 7.06 15.69 -1.54
CA GLU A 167 7.52 17.07 -1.38
C GLU A 167 7.98 17.36 0.05
N SER A 168 7.24 16.88 1.05
CA SER A 168 7.61 17.02 2.46
C SER A 168 8.96 16.36 2.77
N LEU A 169 9.19 15.15 2.24
CA LEU A 169 10.45 14.41 2.41
C LEU A 169 11.62 15.13 1.71
N ARG A 170 11.41 15.64 0.50
CA ARG A 170 12.43 16.41 -0.23
C ARG A 170 12.81 17.69 0.49
N ARG A 171 11.82 18.40 1.04
CA ARG A 171 12.05 19.61 1.86
C ARG A 171 12.83 19.28 3.13
N LEU A 172 12.53 18.15 3.76
CA LEU A 172 13.23 17.66 4.94
C LEU A 172 14.72 17.40 4.64
N VAL A 173 15.02 16.58 3.63
CA VAL A 173 16.41 16.17 3.35
C VAL A 173 17.26 17.29 2.74
N THR A 174 16.64 18.32 2.16
CA THR A 174 17.33 19.52 1.64
C THR A 174 17.44 20.65 2.66
N GLY A 175 17.07 20.41 3.94
CA GLY A 175 17.25 21.37 5.02
C GLY A 175 16.38 22.62 4.92
N LYS A 176 15.18 22.51 4.30
CA LYS A 176 14.22 23.62 4.30
C LYS A 176 13.74 23.94 5.72
N PRO A 177 13.38 25.20 6.01
CA PRO A 177 12.88 25.54 7.34
C PRO A 177 11.61 24.77 7.67
N LEU A 178 11.41 24.46 8.97
CA LEU A 178 10.35 23.58 9.45
C LEU A 178 8.96 23.93 8.93
N TRP A 179 8.62 25.21 8.86
CA TRP A 179 7.31 25.67 8.36
C TRP A 179 7.07 25.31 6.88
N ARG A 180 8.12 25.25 6.04
CA ARG A 180 8.00 24.76 4.67
C ARG A 180 7.80 23.26 4.62
N ILE A 181 8.41 22.50 5.50
CA ILE A 181 8.18 21.05 5.60
C ILE A 181 6.72 20.81 6.02
N HIS A 182 6.29 21.49 7.09
CA HIS A 182 4.94 21.40 7.63
C HIS A 182 3.86 21.88 6.66
N GLU A 183 4.12 22.86 5.80
CA GLU A 183 3.20 23.28 4.74
C GLU A 183 2.72 22.08 3.90
N ALA A 184 3.63 21.19 3.50
CA ALA A 184 3.29 19.99 2.72
C ALA A 184 2.63 18.90 3.60
N VAL A 185 3.13 18.69 4.82
CA VAL A 185 2.58 17.68 5.76
C VAL A 185 1.14 18.02 6.16
N VAL A 186 0.87 19.27 6.51
CA VAL A 186 -0.46 19.73 6.91
C VAL A 186 -1.42 19.73 5.72
N ALA A 187 -0.93 19.96 4.50
CA ALA A 187 -1.75 19.83 3.30
C ALA A 187 -2.24 18.38 3.09
N VAL A 188 -1.43 17.35 3.39
CA VAL A 188 -1.89 15.96 3.39
C VAL A 188 -3.04 15.78 4.39
N LEU A 189 -2.87 16.27 5.62
CA LEU A 189 -3.92 16.18 6.65
C LEU A 189 -5.21 16.90 6.25
N ALA A 190 -5.10 18.04 5.55
CA ALA A 190 -6.25 18.77 5.04
C ALA A 190 -6.99 17.97 3.95
N LEU A 191 -6.27 17.28 3.05
CA LEU A 191 -6.88 16.43 2.02
C LEU A 191 -7.61 15.22 2.61
N GLU A 192 -7.10 14.63 3.69
CA GLU A 192 -7.77 13.53 4.40
C GLU A 192 -9.09 13.96 5.08
N SER A 193 -9.33 15.27 5.21
CA SER A 193 -10.60 15.80 5.70
C SER A 193 -11.67 15.95 4.61
N ASP A 194 -11.30 15.79 3.33
CA ASP A 194 -12.28 15.78 2.23
C ASP A 194 -13.14 14.51 2.33
N PRO A 195 -14.49 14.62 2.23
CA PRO A 195 -15.37 13.47 2.38
C PRO A 195 -15.19 12.47 1.23
N VAL A 196 -14.73 11.27 1.56
CA VAL A 196 -14.63 10.12 0.64
C VAL A 196 -15.47 8.96 1.17
N ASP A 197 -15.97 8.10 0.29
CA ASP A 197 -16.62 6.85 0.69
C ASP A 197 -15.67 6.03 1.60
N PRO A 198 -16.01 5.82 2.90
CA PRO A 198 -15.11 5.21 3.87
C PRO A 198 -14.85 3.72 3.60
N ARG A 199 -15.58 3.12 2.66
CA ARG A 199 -15.45 1.71 2.29
C ARG A 199 -14.37 1.49 1.23
N LEU A 200 -13.99 2.55 0.50
CA LEU A 200 -12.98 2.49 -0.55
C LEU A 200 -11.58 2.41 0.06
#